data_AF-A0A9X1RWI8-F1
#
_entry.id   AF-A0A9X1RWI8-F1
#
_cell.length_a   1.000
_cell.length_b   1.000
_cell.length_c   1.000
_cell.angle_alpha   90.00
_cell.angle_beta   90.00
_cell.angle_gamma   90.00
#
_symmetry.space_group_name_H-M   'P 1'
#
loop_
_entity.id
_entity.type
_entity.pdbx_description
1 polymer ?
#
loop_
_entity_poly.entity_id
_entity_poly.type
_entity_poly.pdbx_seq_one_letter_code
_entity_poly.pdbx_strand_id
1 'polypeptide(L)'
;MKYQIGRNIAGGGELPEDKEGSRVTAQRKARIKAGWTEIKVWAASHDDVQKIREFSEELRMNTLRHNIRQIGRSRNTPPEVIDLAVKAISNQGSNEYTTPSGATLTLLTGLAQQNRLNDLNAVVDMFRVAHPGNVRFVSASVPAKVMSSNVPHRLDLRAAERIMRWQSAHPDWAKQVEAALETFTLEEWAERAVAEMQAIDLA
;
A
#
# COMPACT_ATOMS: atom_id res chain seq x y z
N MET A 1 12.49 43.58 17.11
CA MET A 1 12.82 42.18 16.76
C MET A 1 12.31 41.93 15.35
N LYS A 2 13.20 41.84 14.34
CA LYS A 2 12.81 41.61 12.94
C LYS A 2 13.53 40.36 12.44
N TYR A 3 12.78 39.29 12.16
CA TYR A 3 13.28 38.10 11.47
C TYR A 3 13.05 38.28 9.98
N GLN A 4 14.09 38.10 9.17
CA GLN A 4 13.98 38.04 7.72
C GLN A 4 14.74 36.80 7.26
N ILE A 5 13.99 35.76 6.88
CA ILE A 5 14.53 34.51 6.33
C ILE A 5 14.59 34.71 4.80
N GLY A 6 15.77 35.02 4.28
CA GLY A 6 16.01 35.05 2.84
C GLY A 6 16.14 33.64 2.29
N ARG A 7 15.11 33.14 1.59
CA ARG A 7 15.25 32.06 0.62
C ARG A 7 15.86 32.65 -0.66
N ASN A 8 16.91 32.03 -1.18
CA ASN A 8 17.29 32.19 -2.59
C ASN A 8 17.41 30.80 -3.21
N ILE A 9 16.63 30.57 -4.26
CA ILE A 9 16.62 29.37 -5.09
C ILE A 9 17.13 29.78 -6.47
N ALA A 10 17.88 28.88 -7.09
CA ALA A 10 18.23 28.76 -8.52
C ALA A 10 19.47 29.49 -9.04
N GLY A 11 20.26 28.73 -9.82
CA GLY A 11 21.20 29.24 -10.81
C GLY A 11 22.53 28.49 -10.83
N GLY A 12 22.60 27.39 -11.58
CA GLY A 12 23.87 26.73 -11.89
C GLY A 12 24.80 27.63 -12.72
N GLY A 13 26.09 27.55 -12.41
CA GLY A 13 27.16 28.25 -13.11
C GLY A 13 28.44 28.21 -12.26
N GLU A 14 29.50 27.64 -12.82
CA GLU A 14 30.87 27.47 -12.32
C GLU A 14 31.26 28.29 -11.07
N LEU A 15 31.71 27.60 -10.02
CA LEU A 15 32.16 28.19 -8.75
C LEU A 15 33.51 28.93 -8.94
N PRO A 16 33.58 30.26 -8.73
CA PRO A 16 34.84 30.91 -8.46
C PRO A 16 35.16 30.74 -6.98
N GLU A 17 36.25 30.04 -6.68
CA GLU A 17 36.84 29.99 -5.34
C GLU A 17 37.04 31.43 -4.80
N ASP A 18 36.76 31.60 -3.50
CA ASP A 18 37.20 32.69 -2.63
C ASP A 18 36.38 33.99 -2.45
N LYS A 19 35.20 34.16 -3.06
CA LYS A 19 34.34 35.35 -2.77
C LYS A 19 33.37 35.20 -1.60
N GLU A 20 32.89 33.99 -1.32
CA GLU A 20 31.87 33.74 -0.31
C GLU A 20 32.42 33.92 1.13
N GLY A 21 33.64 33.44 1.40
CA GLY A 21 34.27 33.48 2.72
C GLY A 21 34.60 34.89 3.22
N SER A 22 35.02 35.78 2.31
CA SER A 22 35.31 37.19 2.62
C SER A 22 34.03 37.95 3.01
N ARG A 23 32.92 37.64 2.35
CA ARG A 23 31.61 38.27 2.59
C ARG A 23 31.00 37.86 3.94
N VAL A 24 31.06 36.57 4.28
CA VAL A 24 30.58 36.04 5.57
C VAL A 24 31.40 36.63 6.74
N THR A 25 32.71 36.80 6.55
CA THR A 25 33.61 37.37 7.56
C THR A 25 33.33 38.86 7.83
N ALA A 26 33.10 39.65 6.78
CA ALA A 26 32.73 41.06 6.93
C ALA A 26 31.37 41.24 7.63
N GLN A 27 30.37 40.42 7.28
CA GLN A 27 29.06 40.42 7.93
C GLN A 27 29.15 40.02 9.42
N ARG A 28 30.01 39.05 9.76
CA ARG A 28 30.27 38.66 11.15
C ARG A 28 30.82 39.82 11.98
N LYS A 29 31.83 40.54 11.47
CA LYS A 29 32.41 41.72 12.15
C LYS A 29 31.39 42.83 12.38
N ALA A 30 30.53 43.11 11.40
CA ALA A 30 29.48 44.12 11.52
C ALA A 30 28.44 43.79 12.61
N ARG A 31 28.04 42.51 12.72
CA ARG A 31 27.08 42.04 13.74
C ARG A 31 27.64 42.15 15.16
N ILE A 32 28.89 41.76 15.36
CA ILE A 32 29.57 41.90 16.67
C ILE A 32 29.64 43.38 17.09
N LYS A 33 30.00 44.28 16.17
CA LYS A 33 30.03 45.74 16.44
C LYS A 33 28.66 46.32 16.78
N ALA A 34 27.58 45.72 16.29
CA ALA A 34 26.20 46.08 16.60
C ALA A 34 25.66 45.45 17.90
N GLY A 35 26.51 44.82 18.72
CA GLY A 35 26.13 44.23 19.99
C GLY A 35 25.49 42.83 19.90
N TRP A 36 25.57 42.16 18.74
CA TRP A 36 25.05 40.81 18.59
C TRP A 36 25.99 39.79 19.26
N THR A 37 25.41 38.84 19.98
CA THR A 37 26.16 37.70 20.55
C THR A 37 26.19 36.54 19.57
N GLU A 38 27.37 35.97 19.32
CA GLU A 38 27.52 34.80 18.46
C GLU A 38 27.13 33.53 19.22
N ILE A 39 26.16 32.78 18.70
CA ILE A 39 25.78 31.45 19.18
C ILE A 39 26.17 30.44 18.12
N LYS A 40 26.99 29.45 18.48
CA LYS A 40 27.29 28.30 17.63
C LYS A 40 26.25 27.21 17.92
N VAL A 41 25.48 26.83 16.91
CA VAL A 41 24.52 25.73 16.95
C VAL A 41 24.95 24.68 15.94
N TRP A 42 24.89 23.41 16.35
CA TRP A 42 25.00 22.30 15.42
C TRP A 42 23.73 22.25 14.59
N ALA A 43 23.86 22.37 13.27
CA ALA A 43 22.79 22.16 12.32
C ALA A 43 23.11 20.90 11.51
N ALA A 44 22.11 20.06 11.29
CA ALA A 44 22.25 18.90 10.43
C ALA A 44 22.68 19.37 9.03
N SER A 45 23.73 18.76 8.49
CA SER A 45 24.09 18.94 7.09
C SER A 45 23.01 18.32 6.19
N HIS A 46 23.03 18.64 4.89
CA HIS A 46 22.15 18.00 3.93
C HIS A 46 22.29 16.46 3.96
N ASP A 47 23.52 15.97 4.11
CA ASP A 47 23.83 14.55 4.22
C ASP A 47 23.27 13.93 5.51
N ASP A 48 23.33 14.65 6.63
CA ASP A 48 22.73 14.18 7.89
C ASP A 48 21.21 14.07 7.77
N VAL A 49 20.56 15.05 7.14
CA VAL A 49 19.12 15.02 6.87
C VAL A 49 18.76 13.81 5.98
N GLN A 50 19.56 13.55 4.96
CA GLN A 50 19.34 12.42 4.05
C GLN A 50 19.52 11.08 4.77
N LYS A 51 20.57 10.91 5.58
CA LYS A 51 20.81 9.70 6.39
C LYS A 51 19.70 9.46 7.41
N ILE A 52 19.22 10.51 8.08
CA ILE A 52 18.09 10.42 9.01
C ILE A 52 16.83 9.96 8.28
N ARG A 53 16.59 10.47 7.07
CA ARG A 53 15.45 10.07 6.24
C ARG A 53 15.52 8.59 5.85
N GLU A 54 16.68 8.14 5.36
CA GLU A 54 16.90 6.74 4.99
C GLU A 54 16.70 5.79 6.18
N PHE A 55 17.31 6.12 7.32
CA PHE A 55 17.15 5.35 8.56
C PHE A 55 15.69 5.30 9.04
N SER A 56 14.97 6.42 8.96
CA SER A 56 13.55 6.49 9.33
C SER A 56 12.68 5.63 8.42
N GLU A 57 12.94 5.66 7.10
CA GLU A 57 12.24 4.80 6.15
C GLU A 57 12.56 3.32 6.39
N GLU A 58 13.81 2.97 6.69
CA GLU A 58 14.19 1.60 7.03
C GLU A 58 13.45 1.10 8.27
N LEU A 59 13.42 1.87 9.36
CA LEU A 59 12.67 1.53 10.57
C LEU A 59 11.18 1.38 10.29
N ARG A 60 10.61 2.28 9.48
CA ARG A 60 9.20 2.21 9.07
C ARG A 60 8.92 0.92 8.31
N MET A 61 9.77 0.57 7.34
CA MET A 61 9.62 -0.65 6.55
C MET A 61 9.82 -1.93 7.37
N ASN A 62 10.76 -1.94 8.31
CA ASN A 62 10.97 -3.07 9.21
C ASN A 62 9.77 -3.27 10.15
N THR A 63 9.26 -2.19 10.74
CA THR A 63 8.05 -2.21 11.57
C THR A 63 6.86 -2.69 10.76
N LEU A 64 6.69 -2.19 9.53
CA LEU A 64 5.61 -2.58 8.66
C LEU A 64 5.66 -4.07 8.31
N ARG A 65 6.83 -4.58 7.92
CA ARG A 65 7.04 -6.01 7.64
C ARG A 65 6.74 -6.88 8.87
N HIS A 66 7.14 -6.43 10.05
CA HIS A 66 6.80 -7.12 11.30
C HIS A 66 5.29 -7.19 11.49
N ASN A 67 4.58 -6.07 11.37
CA ASN A 67 3.13 -5.99 11.55
C ASN A 67 2.37 -6.87 10.56
N ILE A 68 2.74 -6.83 9.27
CA ILE A 68 2.15 -7.69 8.23
C ILE A 68 2.29 -9.17 8.61
N ARG A 69 3.47 -9.58 9.07
CA ARG A 69 3.71 -10.96 9.49
C ARG A 69 2.90 -11.37 10.72
N GLN A 70 2.75 -10.47 11.69
CA GLN A 70 1.92 -10.75 12.87
C GLN A 70 0.45 -10.93 12.51
N ILE A 71 -0.07 -10.10 11.60
CA ILE A 71 -1.44 -10.24 11.08
C ILE A 71 -1.61 -11.58 10.38
N GLY A 72 -0.68 -11.96 9.49
CA GLY A 72 -0.75 -13.26 8.83
C GLY A 72 -0.79 -14.44 9.81
N ARG A 73 0.06 -14.40 10.83
CA ARG A 73 0.07 -15.46 11.86
C ARG A 73 -1.22 -15.49 12.66
N SER A 74 -1.77 -14.34 13.05
CA SER A 74 -3.03 -14.29 13.80
C SER A 74 -4.23 -14.77 12.97
N ARG A 75 -4.16 -14.64 11.64
CA ARG A 75 -5.13 -15.19 10.69
C ARG A 75 -4.85 -16.64 10.29
N ASN A 76 -3.86 -17.30 10.89
CA ASN A 76 -3.42 -18.65 10.54
C ASN A 76 -3.07 -18.79 9.04
N THR A 77 -2.60 -17.70 8.43
CA THR A 77 -2.18 -17.67 7.02
C THR A 77 -0.85 -18.40 6.86
N PRO A 78 -0.71 -19.29 5.86
CA PRO A 78 0.53 -20.00 5.63
C PRO A 78 1.73 -19.07 5.36
N PRO A 79 2.93 -19.38 5.87
CA PRO A 79 4.10 -18.50 5.78
C PRO A 79 4.45 -18.06 4.35
N GLU A 80 4.26 -18.94 3.37
CA GLU A 80 4.54 -18.64 1.97
C GLU A 80 3.61 -17.54 1.42
N VAL A 81 2.34 -17.52 1.82
CA VAL A 81 1.41 -16.44 1.45
C VAL A 81 1.78 -15.15 2.15
N ILE A 82 2.20 -15.23 3.42
CA ILE A 82 2.66 -14.04 4.15
C ILE A 82 3.86 -13.41 3.42
N ASP A 83 4.83 -14.20 2.97
CA ASP A 83 6.00 -13.69 2.26
C ASP A 83 5.63 -13.14 0.87
N LEU A 84 4.70 -13.79 0.15
CA LEU A 84 4.13 -13.24 -1.08
C LEU A 84 3.42 -11.90 -0.84
N ALA A 85 2.66 -11.78 0.25
CA ALA A 85 1.98 -10.54 0.64
C ALA A 85 2.98 -9.44 0.98
N VAL A 86 4.01 -9.73 1.77
CA VAL A 86 5.10 -8.79 2.08
C VAL A 86 5.75 -8.29 0.79
N LYS A 87 6.04 -9.18 -0.17
CA LYS A 87 6.61 -8.82 -1.46
C LYS A 87 5.66 -7.92 -2.27
N ALA A 88 4.39 -8.33 -2.40
CA ALA A 88 3.39 -7.59 -3.17
C ALA A 88 3.09 -6.20 -2.59
N ILE A 89 3.00 -6.09 -1.25
CA ILE A 89 2.78 -4.84 -0.52
C ILE A 89 4.00 -3.91 -0.62
N SER A 90 5.22 -4.48 -0.65
CA SER A 90 6.46 -3.71 -0.85
C SER A 90 6.55 -3.12 -2.26
N ASN A 91 5.88 -3.74 -3.24
CA ASN A 91 5.82 -3.26 -4.63
C ASN A 91 4.68 -2.24 -4.88
N GLN A 92 4.08 -1.69 -3.82
CA GLN A 92 3.07 -0.63 -3.94
C GLN A 92 3.65 0.59 -4.66
N GLY A 93 2.99 1.05 -5.72
CA GLY A 93 3.42 2.17 -6.55
C GLY A 93 4.52 1.82 -7.56
N SER A 94 4.85 0.52 -7.73
CA SER A 94 5.80 0.09 -8.75
C SER A 94 5.29 0.41 -10.16
N ASN A 95 6.19 0.90 -11.01
CA ASN A 95 5.93 1.18 -12.43
C ASN A 95 5.79 -0.10 -13.28
N GLU A 96 6.07 -1.28 -12.72
CA GLU A 96 5.83 -2.57 -13.38
C GLU A 96 4.34 -2.86 -13.57
N TYR A 97 3.46 -2.12 -12.89
CA TYR A 97 2.02 -2.31 -12.93
C TYR A 97 1.30 -1.04 -13.38
N THR A 98 0.15 -1.23 -14.03
CA THR A 98 -0.70 -0.12 -14.50
C THR A 98 -1.38 0.64 -13.35
N THR A 99 -1.52 0.02 -12.19
CA THR A 99 -2.12 0.63 -11.00
C THR A 99 -1.16 0.53 -9.82
N PRO A 100 -1.19 1.48 -8.86
CA PRO A 100 -0.31 1.44 -7.71
C PRO A 100 -0.39 0.14 -6.90
N SER A 101 -1.56 -0.51 -6.85
CA SER A 101 -1.75 -1.77 -6.13
C SER A 101 -1.59 -3.03 -6.99
N GLY A 102 -1.07 -2.92 -8.22
CA GLY A 102 -1.10 -4.01 -9.19
C GLY A 102 -0.51 -5.32 -8.67
N ALA A 103 0.64 -5.29 -8.00
CA ALA A 103 1.24 -6.48 -7.39
C ALA A 103 0.31 -7.19 -6.39
N THR A 104 -0.36 -6.41 -5.53
CA THR A 104 -1.34 -6.95 -4.56
C THR A 104 -2.55 -7.50 -5.30
N LEU A 105 -3.08 -6.78 -6.29
CA LEU A 105 -4.23 -7.23 -7.08
C LEU A 105 -3.94 -8.54 -7.84
N THR A 106 -2.73 -8.70 -8.35
CA THR A 106 -2.26 -9.94 -8.98
C THR A 106 -2.22 -11.10 -7.98
N LEU A 107 -1.67 -10.86 -6.78
CA LEU A 107 -1.66 -11.86 -5.72
C LEU A 107 -3.08 -12.29 -5.31
N LEU A 108 -4.01 -11.34 -5.10
CA LEU A 108 -5.39 -11.65 -4.75
C LEU A 108 -6.09 -12.47 -5.84
N THR A 109 -5.83 -12.17 -7.12
CA THR A 109 -6.34 -13.01 -8.23
C THR A 109 -5.79 -14.44 -8.15
N GLY A 110 -4.49 -14.60 -7.90
CA GLY A 110 -3.88 -15.93 -7.77
C GLY A 110 -4.45 -16.73 -6.59
N LEU A 111 -4.69 -16.10 -5.45
CA LEU A 111 -5.33 -16.75 -4.30
C LEU A 111 -6.77 -17.15 -4.59
N ALA A 112 -7.54 -16.31 -5.28
CA ALA A 112 -8.91 -16.63 -5.70
C ALA A 112 -8.94 -17.86 -6.63
N GLN A 113 -8.03 -17.93 -7.60
CA GLN A 113 -7.88 -19.06 -8.54
C GLN A 113 -7.53 -20.38 -7.83
N GLN A 114 -6.77 -20.31 -6.74
CA GLN A 114 -6.37 -21.47 -5.96
C GLN A 114 -7.41 -21.88 -4.92
N ASN A 115 -8.60 -21.27 -4.91
CA ASN A 115 -9.62 -21.44 -3.85
C ASN A 115 -9.06 -21.19 -2.44
N ARG A 116 -8.24 -20.14 -2.30
CA ARG A 116 -7.65 -19.72 -1.02
C ARG A 116 -8.28 -18.40 -0.56
N LEU A 117 -9.61 -18.35 -0.40
CA LEU A 117 -10.29 -17.09 -0.09
C LEU A 117 -10.02 -16.57 1.33
N ASN A 118 -9.81 -17.47 2.29
CA ASN A 118 -9.39 -17.06 3.65
C ASN A 118 -8.01 -16.36 3.64
N ASP A 119 -7.08 -16.85 2.82
CA ASP A 119 -5.78 -16.21 2.64
C ASP A 119 -5.93 -14.87 1.91
N LEU A 120 -6.85 -14.77 0.95
CA LEU A 120 -7.20 -13.52 0.27
C LEU A 120 -7.67 -12.47 1.30
N ASN A 121 -8.59 -12.81 2.21
CA ASN A 121 -9.01 -11.91 3.30
C ASN A 121 -7.81 -11.43 4.12
N ALA A 122 -6.95 -12.36 4.52
CA ALA A 122 -5.78 -12.03 5.33
C ALA A 122 -4.83 -11.06 4.61
N VAL A 123 -4.60 -11.25 3.30
CA VAL A 123 -3.77 -10.33 2.50
C VAL A 123 -4.40 -8.93 2.42
N VAL A 124 -5.72 -8.83 2.30
CA VAL A 124 -6.40 -7.51 2.34
C VAL A 124 -6.24 -6.84 3.70
N ASP A 125 -6.32 -7.59 4.80
CA ASP A 125 -6.12 -7.07 6.16
C ASP A 125 -4.66 -6.62 6.39
N MET A 126 -3.68 -7.38 5.90
CA MET A 126 -2.28 -6.96 5.87
C MET A 126 -2.09 -5.66 5.05
N PHE A 127 -2.72 -5.57 3.87
CA PHE A 127 -2.65 -4.40 3.01
C PHE A 127 -3.26 -3.17 3.69
N ARG A 128 -4.37 -3.35 4.42
CA ARG A 128 -5.06 -2.28 5.17
C ARG A 128 -4.13 -1.58 6.15
N VAL A 129 -3.31 -2.35 6.87
CA VAL A 129 -2.34 -1.81 7.82
C VAL A 129 -1.16 -1.15 7.12
N ALA A 130 -0.74 -1.69 5.97
CA ALA A 130 0.36 -1.14 5.20
C ALA A 130 0.04 0.17 4.48
N HIS A 131 -1.14 0.23 3.87
CA HIS A 131 -1.54 1.29 2.95
C HIS A 131 -3.01 1.68 3.18
N PRO A 132 -3.35 2.23 4.36
CA PRO A 132 -4.75 2.52 4.72
C PRO A 132 -5.41 3.50 3.75
N GLY A 133 -4.65 4.44 3.18
CA GLY A 133 -5.16 5.39 2.19
C GLY A 133 -5.63 4.77 0.87
N ASN A 134 -5.22 3.52 0.57
CA ASN A 134 -5.53 2.85 -0.70
C ASN A 134 -6.29 1.51 -0.51
N VAL A 135 -6.61 1.12 0.72
CA VAL A 135 -7.30 -0.15 1.00
C VAL A 135 -8.68 -0.24 0.36
N ARG A 136 -9.39 0.89 0.25
CA ARG A 136 -10.73 0.93 -0.37
C ARG A 136 -10.68 0.49 -1.83
N PHE A 137 -9.65 0.92 -2.57
CA PHE A 137 -9.46 0.53 -3.96
C PHE A 137 -9.21 -0.97 -4.10
N VAL A 138 -8.35 -1.53 -3.23
CA VAL A 138 -8.07 -2.97 -3.22
C VAL A 138 -9.32 -3.77 -2.85
N SER A 139 -10.05 -3.36 -1.80
CA SER A 139 -11.25 -4.06 -1.31
C SER A 139 -12.37 -4.05 -2.35
N ALA A 140 -12.58 -2.92 -3.03
CA ALA A 140 -13.58 -2.80 -4.11
C ALA A 140 -13.30 -3.71 -5.32
N SER A 141 -12.06 -4.21 -5.46
CA SER A 141 -11.71 -5.16 -6.53
C SER A 141 -12.03 -6.62 -6.18
N VAL A 142 -12.22 -6.94 -4.89
CA VAL A 142 -12.41 -8.31 -4.39
C VAL A 142 -13.68 -8.96 -4.96
N PRO A 143 -14.86 -8.30 -5.01
CA PRO A 143 -16.06 -8.90 -5.59
C PRO A 143 -15.86 -9.41 -7.01
N ALA A 144 -15.24 -8.59 -7.87
CA ALA A 144 -14.94 -8.96 -9.24
C ALA A 144 -13.98 -10.16 -9.28
N LYS A 145 -12.92 -10.17 -8.48
CA LYS A 145 -11.93 -11.27 -8.45
C LYS A 145 -12.55 -12.59 -7.99
N VAL A 146 -13.38 -12.58 -6.95
CA VAL A 146 -14.07 -13.79 -6.49
C VAL A 146 -14.99 -14.32 -7.59
N MET A 147 -15.81 -13.45 -8.19
CA MET A 147 -16.75 -13.86 -9.24
C MET A 147 -16.07 -14.28 -10.56
N SER A 148 -14.94 -13.69 -10.92
CA SER A 148 -14.26 -13.99 -12.18
C SER A 148 -13.24 -15.11 -12.08
N SER A 149 -12.68 -15.33 -10.88
CA SER A 149 -11.47 -16.14 -10.71
C SER A 149 -11.59 -17.19 -9.62
N ASN A 150 -12.67 -17.24 -8.85
CA ASN A 150 -12.93 -18.34 -7.92
C ASN A 150 -14.17 -19.13 -8.34
N VAL A 151 -15.31 -18.46 -8.42
CA VAL A 151 -16.62 -19.09 -8.69
C VAL A 151 -16.65 -19.93 -9.98
N PRO A 152 -16.15 -19.47 -11.14
CA PRO A 152 -16.28 -20.22 -12.39
C PRO A 152 -15.54 -21.57 -12.37
N HIS A 153 -14.43 -21.66 -11.63
CA HIS A 153 -13.66 -22.91 -11.52
C HIS A 153 -14.35 -23.98 -10.67
N ARG A 154 -15.43 -23.60 -9.97
CA ARG A 154 -16.21 -24.46 -9.08
C ARG A 154 -17.57 -24.85 -9.69
N LEU A 155 -17.85 -24.38 -10.90
CA LEU A 155 -19.07 -24.64 -11.64
C LEU A 155 -18.81 -25.58 -12.82
N ASP A 156 -19.89 -25.98 -13.49
CA ASP A 156 -19.87 -26.81 -14.69
C ASP A 156 -19.55 -25.99 -15.96
N LEU A 157 -19.61 -26.65 -17.13
CA LEU A 157 -19.36 -26.01 -18.43
C LEU A 157 -20.35 -24.86 -18.75
N ARG A 158 -21.47 -24.75 -18.02
CA ARG A 158 -22.47 -23.70 -18.17
C ARG A 158 -22.32 -22.60 -17.11
N ALA A 159 -21.15 -22.49 -16.48
CA ALA A 159 -20.83 -21.51 -15.44
C ALA A 159 -21.28 -20.08 -15.78
N ALA A 160 -21.02 -19.62 -17.01
CA ALA A 160 -21.38 -18.28 -17.45
C ALA A 160 -22.90 -18.01 -17.39
N GLU A 161 -23.71 -18.98 -17.86
CA GLU A 161 -25.18 -18.88 -17.81
C GLU A 161 -25.70 -18.90 -16.37
N ARG A 162 -25.15 -19.77 -15.52
CA ARG A 162 -25.50 -19.87 -14.09
C ARG A 162 -25.18 -18.57 -13.36
N ILE A 163 -23.97 -18.05 -13.55
CA ILE A 163 -23.51 -16.79 -12.94
C ILE A 163 -24.42 -15.64 -13.37
N MET A 164 -24.73 -15.53 -14.66
CA MET A 164 -25.60 -14.45 -15.16
C MET A 164 -27.01 -14.52 -14.57
N ARG A 165 -27.64 -15.71 -14.55
CA ARG A 165 -28.97 -15.91 -13.94
C ARG A 165 -28.94 -15.61 -12.43
N TRP A 166 -27.93 -16.10 -11.73
CA TRP A 166 -27.77 -15.87 -10.29
C TRP A 166 -27.56 -14.39 -9.96
N GLN A 167 -26.68 -13.69 -10.68
CA GLN A 167 -26.41 -12.26 -10.47
C GLN A 167 -27.65 -11.40 -10.74
N SER A 168 -28.49 -11.78 -11.72
CA SER A 168 -29.76 -11.10 -11.99
C SER A 168 -30.75 -11.25 -10.83
N ALA A 169 -30.74 -12.40 -10.15
CA ALA A 169 -31.57 -12.64 -8.97
C ALA A 169 -31.01 -12.05 -7.67
N HIS A 170 -29.69 -11.78 -7.62
CA HIS A 170 -28.98 -11.29 -6.44
C HIS A 170 -28.28 -9.96 -6.71
N PRO A 171 -28.98 -8.84 -6.97
CA PRO A 171 -28.36 -7.57 -7.39
C PRO A 171 -27.38 -6.99 -6.35
N ASP A 172 -27.52 -7.33 -5.07
CA ASP A 172 -26.64 -6.89 -3.99
C ASP A 172 -25.42 -7.81 -3.74
N TRP A 173 -25.17 -8.81 -4.60
CA TRP A 173 -24.11 -9.81 -4.39
C TRP A 173 -22.74 -9.17 -4.10
N ALA A 174 -22.39 -8.07 -4.78
CA ALA A 174 -21.10 -7.40 -4.59
C ALA A 174 -20.94 -6.85 -3.16
N LYS A 175 -22.00 -6.25 -2.60
CA LYS A 175 -22.01 -5.80 -1.22
C LYS A 175 -21.92 -6.95 -0.23
N GLN A 176 -22.50 -8.11 -0.57
CA GLN A 176 -22.38 -9.31 0.26
C GLN A 176 -20.95 -9.83 0.29
N VAL A 177 -20.22 -9.77 -0.84
CA VAL A 177 -18.78 -10.11 -0.88
C VAL A 177 -17.98 -9.12 -0.04
N GLU A 178 -18.24 -7.82 -0.15
CA GLU A 178 -17.59 -6.81 0.68
C GLU A 178 -17.84 -7.04 2.17
N ALA A 179 -19.08 -7.35 2.56
CA ALA A 179 -19.41 -7.69 3.95
C ALA A 179 -18.65 -8.94 4.42
N ALA A 180 -18.63 -9.98 3.60
CA ALA A 180 -17.91 -11.22 3.90
C ALA A 180 -16.38 -11.03 3.95
N LEU A 181 -15.85 -10.05 3.22
CA LEU A 181 -14.45 -9.63 3.34
C LEU A 181 -14.16 -9.03 4.72
N GLU A 182 -15.03 -8.15 5.22
CA GLU A 182 -14.87 -7.53 6.54
C GLU A 182 -15.05 -8.52 7.70
N THR A 183 -15.96 -9.49 7.56
CA THR A 183 -16.25 -10.49 8.59
C THR A 183 -15.41 -11.75 8.52
N PHE A 184 -14.47 -11.85 7.56
CA PHE A 184 -13.64 -13.05 7.37
C PHE A 184 -14.42 -14.31 6.99
N THR A 185 -15.47 -14.15 6.18
CA THR A 185 -16.38 -15.24 5.76
C THR A 185 -16.48 -15.35 4.22
N LEU A 186 -15.44 -14.98 3.46
CA LEU A 186 -15.48 -15.07 1.99
C LEU A 186 -15.63 -16.50 1.47
N GLU A 187 -14.94 -17.47 2.09
CA GLU A 187 -15.04 -18.87 1.68
C GLU A 187 -16.48 -19.37 1.86
N GLU A 188 -17.07 -19.13 3.03
CA GLU A 188 -18.46 -19.51 3.35
C GLU A 188 -19.48 -18.84 2.41
N TRP A 189 -19.25 -17.56 2.08
CA TRP A 189 -20.05 -16.86 1.10
C TRP A 189 -19.95 -17.52 -0.29
N ALA A 190 -18.74 -17.87 -0.73
CA ALA A 190 -18.49 -18.47 -2.03
C ALA A 190 -19.08 -19.88 -2.13
N GLU A 191 -18.95 -20.70 -1.09
CA GLU A 191 -19.58 -22.02 -0.97
C GLU A 191 -21.09 -21.93 -1.19
N ARG A 192 -21.75 -21.02 -0.46
CA ARG A 192 -23.19 -20.81 -0.57
C ARG A 192 -23.59 -20.34 -1.98
N ALA A 193 -22.90 -19.33 -2.52
CA ALA A 193 -23.20 -18.79 -3.84
C ALA A 193 -23.03 -19.85 -4.94
N VAL A 194 -21.97 -20.66 -4.87
CA VAL A 194 -21.74 -21.77 -5.81
C VAL A 194 -22.83 -22.82 -5.72
N ALA A 195 -23.25 -23.22 -4.52
CA ALA A 195 -24.34 -24.17 -4.33
C ALA A 195 -25.66 -23.67 -4.92
N GLU A 196 -25.99 -22.39 -4.69
CA GLU A 196 -27.16 -21.74 -5.28
C GLU A 196 -27.08 -21.70 -6.82
N MET A 197 -25.91 -21.37 -7.38
CA MET A 197 -25.69 -21.34 -8.84
C MET A 197 -25.82 -22.73 -9.48
N GLN A 198 -25.34 -23.78 -8.80
CA GLN A 198 -25.46 -25.16 -9.25
C GLN A 198 -26.92 -25.66 -9.23
N ALA A 199 -27.72 -25.16 -8.29
CA ALA A 199 -29.13 -25.50 -8.17
C ALA A 199 -30.03 -24.83 -9.24
N ILE A 200 -29.51 -23.86 -10.00
CA ILE A 200 -30.26 -23.22 -11.09
C ILE A 200 -30.54 -24.24 -12.18
N ASP A 201 -31.81 -24.48 -12.47
CA ASP A 201 -32.20 -25.23 -13.65
C ASP A 201 -31.98 -24.38 -14.91
N LEU A 202 -31.29 -24.95 -15.89
CA LEU A 202 -30.94 -24.33 -17.16
C LEU A 202 -31.61 -25.03 -18.36
N ALA A 203 -32.63 -25.85 -18.08
CA ALA A 203 -33.53 -26.43 -19.08
C ALA A 203 -34.17 -25.36 -19.98
#